data_AF-A0A383B8X7-F1
#
_entry.id   AF-A0A383B8X7-F1
#
_cell.length_a   1.000
_cell.length_b   1.000
_cell.length_c   1.000
_cell.angle_alpha   90.00
_cell.angle_beta   90.00
_cell.angle_gamma   90.00
#
_symmetry.space_group_name_H-M   'P 1'
#
loop_
_entity.id
_entity.type
_entity.pdbx_description
1 polymer ?
#
loop_
_entity_poly.entity_id
_entity_poly.type
_entity_poly.pdbx_seq_one_letter_code
_entity_poly.pdbx_strand_id
1 'polypeptide(L)'
;VANQTMGDTSKKKPVNIAVLTVSDTRTEENDKSGDTLVERIKKAGHHLVEKRIVKDELTFLQKTLKEWIDSSEVDVVIATGGTGVTG
;
A
#
# COMPACT_ATOMS: atom_id res chain seq x y z
N VAL A 1 -18.98 -35.52 -22.79
CA VAL A 1 -19.19 -34.50 -21.74
C VAL A 1 -18.00 -33.57 -21.73
N ALA A 2 -18.15 -32.35 -22.25
CA ALA A 2 -17.09 -31.35 -22.33
C ALA A 2 -16.91 -30.71 -20.94
N ASN A 3 -15.71 -30.73 -20.37
CA ASN A 3 -15.39 -29.91 -19.21
C ASN A 3 -14.56 -28.71 -19.68
N GLN A 4 -15.21 -27.55 -19.68
CA GLN A 4 -14.66 -26.28 -20.08
C GLN A 4 -13.75 -25.76 -18.95
N THR A 5 -12.47 -25.57 -19.23
CA THR A 5 -11.54 -24.83 -18.36
C THR A 5 -11.73 -23.33 -18.58
N MET A 6 -12.58 -22.72 -17.76
CA MET A 6 -12.69 -21.26 -17.56
C MET A 6 -11.72 -20.86 -16.43
N GLY A 7 -10.90 -19.81 -16.45
CA GLY A 7 -10.65 -18.74 -17.41
C GLY A 7 -9.50 -17.86 -16.87
N ASP A 8 -8.76 -17.26 -17.80
CA ASP A 8 -7.80 -16.15 -17.65
C ASP A 8 -6.49 -16.39 -16.86
N THR A 9 -5.49 -16.95 -17.54
CA THR A 9 -4.07 -16.79 -17.15
C THR A 9 -3.57 -15.40 -17.54
N SER A 10 -4.16 -14.35 -16.98
CA SER A 10 -3.63 -12.99 -17.14
C SER A 10 -2.24 -12.98 -16.49
N LYS A 11 -1.18 -12.76 -17.28
CA LYS A 11 0.20 -12.69 -16.78
C LYS A 11 0.24 -11.73 -15.58
N LYS A 12 0.53 -12.24 -14.39
CA LYS A 12 0.75 -11.42 -13.20
C LYS A 12 1.95 -10.53 -13.46
N LYS A 13 1.70 -9.25 -13.79
CA LYS A 13 2.75 -8.25 -13.89
C LYS A 13 3.06 -7.75 -12.48
N PRO A 14 4.31 -7.86 -12.00
CA PRO A 14 4.69 -7.20 -10.76
C PRO A 14 4.46 -5.68 -10.94
N VAL A 15 4.01 -5.03 -9.88
CA VAL A 15 3.83 -3.59 -9.80
C VAL A 15 4.57 -3.09 -8.57
N ASN A 16 4.94 -1.83 -8.60
CA ASN A 16 5.67 -1.16 -7.55
C ASN A 16 4.69 -0.43 -6.61
N ILE A 17 4.69 -0.82 -5.34
CA ILE A 17 3.68 -0.41 -4.35
C ILE A 17 4.35 0.39 -3.24
N ALA A 18 3.77 1.53 -2.88
CA ALA A 18 4.08 2.28 -1.68
C ALA A 18 3.01 2.06 -0.60
N VAL A 19 3.42 1.92 0.65
CA VAL A 19 2.53 1.71 1.81
C VAL A 19 2.58 2.91 2.73
N LEU A 20 1.41 3.48 3.05
CA LEU A 20 1.25 4.59 3.98
C LEU A 20 0.46 4.15 5.21
N THR A 21 1.05 4.30 6.38
CA THR A 21 0.32 4.18 7.64
C THR A 21 0.05 5.58 8.18
N VAL A 22 -1.22 5.93 8.35
CA VAL A 22 -1.65 7.19 8.96
C VAL A 22 -1.97 6.94 10.43
N SER A 23 -1.15 7.49 11.33
CA SER A 23 -1.36 7.36 12.77
C SER A 23 -0.52 8.34 13.59
N ASP A 24 -1.09 8.82 14.70
CA ASP A 24 -0.34 9.62 15.67
C ASP A 24 0.51 8.81 16.64
N THR A 25 0.22 7.52 16.82
CA THR A 25 0.84 6.70 17.87
C THR A 25 1.68 5.56 17.34
N ARG A 26 1.58 5.26 16.03
CA ARG A 26 2.35 4.18 15.44
C ARG A 26 3.81 4.56 15.21
N THR A 27 4.67 3.57 15.36
CA THR A 27 6.09 3.56 15.04
C THR A 27 6.36 2.32 14.18
N GLU A 28 7.55 2.23 13.58
CA GLU A 28 7.93 1.05 12.80
C GLU A 28 7.81 -0.25 13.61
N GLU A 29 8.09 -0.22 14.91
CA GLU A 29 8.02 -1.39 15.78
C GLU A 29 6.60 -1.89 16.09
N ASN A 30 5.59 -1.02 15.97
CA ASN A 30 4.22 -1.34 16.36
C ASN A 30 3.20 -1.21 15.22
N ASP A 31 3.66 -0.93 14.00
CA ASP A 31 2.86 -0.83 12.78
C ASP A 31 2.49 -2.20 12.17
N LYS A 32 1.70 -2.97 12.92
CA LYS A 32 1.26 -4.31 12.51
C LYS A 32 0.51 -4.33 11.17
N SER A 33 -0.27 -3.29 10.88
CA SER A 33 -1.04 -3.19 9.64
C SER A 33 -0.12 -2.94 8.45
N GLY A 34 0.82 -1.99 8.56
CA GLY A 34 1.83 -1.77 7.54
C GLY A 34 2.69 -3.00 7.29
N ASP A 35 3.14 -3.67 8.34
CA ASP A 35 3.94 -4.90 8.21
C ASP A 35 3.17 -6.02 7.52
N THR A 36 1.88 -6.18 7.86
CA THR A 36 0.99 -7.15 7.20
C THR A 36 0.84 -6.84 5.71
N LEU A 37 0.73 -5.57 5.33
CA LEU A 37 0.65 -5.15 3.94
C LEU A 37 1.95 -5.45 3.20
N VAL A 38 3.10 -5.10 3.78
CA VAL A 38 4.43 -5.38 3.21
C VAL A 38 4.60 -6.88 2.94
N GLU A 39 4.26 -7.72 3.91
CA GLU A 39 4.35 -9.18 3.76
C GLU A 39 3.45 -9.69 2.64
N ARG A 40 2.23 -9.17 2.52
CA ARG A 40 1.29 -9.57 1.46
C ARG A 40 1.75 -9.12 0.08
N ILE A 41 2.29 -7.91 -0.03
CA ILE A 41 2.87 -7.36 -1.27
C ILE A 41 3.98 -8.28 -1.78
N LYS A 42 4.95 -8.61 -0.91
CA LYS A 42 6.07 -9.49 -1.24
C LYS A 42 5.60 -10.89 -1.61
N LYS A 43 4.68 -11.49 -0.82
CA LYS A 43 4.13 -12.83 -1.09
C LYS A 43 3.33 -12.92 -2.39
N ALA A 44 2.70 -11.82 -2.81
CA ALA A 44 1.98 -11.74 -4.08
C ALA A 44 2.91 -11.57 -5.30
N GLY A 45 4.22 -11.33 -5.09
CA GLY A 45 5.20 -11.11 -6.14
C GLY A 45 5.25 -9.67 -6.65
N HIS A 46 4.79 -8.70 -5.85
CA HIS A 46 4.91 -7.27 -6.14
C HIS A 46 6.13 -6.67 -5.42
N HIS A 47 6.53 -5.46 -5.81
CA HIS A 47 7.66 -4.76 -5.20
C HIS A 47 7.15 -3.73 -4.21
N LEU A 48 7.79 -3.67 -3.04
CA LEU A 48 7.61 -2.55 -2.10
C LEU A 48 8.64 -1.48 -2.44
N VAL A 49 8.18 -0.31 -2.87
CA VAL A 49 9.03 0.86 -3.12
C VAL A 49 9.40 1.54 -1.81
N GLU A 50 8.37 1.83 -1.02
CA GLU A 50 8.52 2.54 0.24
C GLU A 50 7.41 2.15 1.21
N LYS A 51 7.73 2.13 2.51
CA LYS A 51 6.76 2.13 3.61
C LYS A 51 7.01 3.42 4.40
N ARG A 52 5.95 4.18 4.69
CA ARG A 52 6.04 5.42 5.48
C ARG A 52 4.91 5.49 6.50
N ILE A 53 5.24 5.98 7.70
CA ILE A 53 4.26 6.34 8.72
C ILE A 53 4.16 7.87 8.75
N VAL A 54 2.94 8.40 8.68
CA VAL A 54 2.66 9.84 8.80
C VAL A 54 1.63 10.10 9.89
N LYS A 55 1.73 11.28 10.52
CA LYS A 55 0.70 11.77 11.44
C LYS A 55 -0.62 12.00 10.71
N ASP A 56 -1.72 11.98 11.46
CA ASP A 56 -3.06 12.20 10.90
C ASP A 56 -3.34 13.69 10.66
N GLU A 57 -2.47 14.32 9.87
CA GLU A 57 -2.58 15.71 9.47
C GLU A 57 -2.54 15.81 7.94
N LEU A 58 -3.48 16.59 7.38
CA LEU A 58 -3.66 16.74 5.93
C LEU A 58 -2.36 17.18 5.22
N THR A 59 -1.56 18.03 5.85
CA THR A 59 -0.30 18.53 5.27
C THR A 59 0.70 17.41 5.03
N PHE A 60 0.90 16.52 6.01
CA PHE A 60 1.84 15.40 5.88
C PHE A 60 1.35 14.34 4.90
N LEU A 61 0.05 14.07 4.92
CA LEU A 61 -0.60 13.16 3.98
C LEU A 61 -0.47 13.66 2.53
N GLN A 62 -0.86 14.91 2.26
CA GLN A 62 -0.81 15.49 0.92
C GLN A 62 0.62 15.59 0.38
N LYS A 63 1.58 15.95 1.24
CA LYS A 63 2.99 16.01 0.84
C LYS A 63 3.49 14.64 0.39
N THR A 64 3.29 13.61 1.20
CA THR A 64 3.72 12.24 0.89
C THR A 64 3.04 11.70 -0.37
N LEU A 65 1.73 11.92 -0.52
CA LEU A 65 1.01 11.47 -1.70
C LEU A 65 1.49 12.17 -2.97
N LYS A 66 1.75 13.48 -2.94
CA LYS A 66 2.30 14.21 -4.09
C LYS A 66 3.68 13.69 -4.49
N GLU A 67 4.56 13.47 -3.51
CA GLU A 67 5.90 12.89 -3.75
C GLU A 67 5.81 11.54 -4.48
N TRP A 68 4.85 10.68 -4.11
CA TRP A 68 4.68 9.39 -4.76
C TRP A 68 3.93 9.47 -6.10
N ILE A 69 2.98 10.39 -6.25
CA ILE A 69 2.30 10.64 -7.53
C ILE A 69 3.30 11.13 -8.59
N ASP A 70 4.25 11.98 -8.19
CA ASP A 70 5.28 12.50 -9.09
C ASP A 70 6.42 11.50 -9.36
N SER A 71 6.47 10.38 -8.63
CA SER A 71 7.49 9.35 -8.80
C SER A 71 7.10 8.34 -9.88
N SER A 72 7.96 8.18 -10.88
CA SER A 72 7.83 7.12 -11.89
C SER A 72 8.06 5.71 -11.33
N GLU A 73 8.51 5.59 -10.08
CA GLU A 73 8.77 4.30 -9.44
C GLU A 73 7.53 3.74 -8.74
N VAL A 74 6.49 4.54 -8.46
CA VAL A 74 5.30 4.10 -7.72
C VAL A 74 4.13 3.90 -8.68
N ASP A 75 3.65 2.67 -8.81
CA ASP A 75 2.44 2.35 -9.58
C ASP A 75 1.17 2.44 -8.72
N VAL A 76 1.28 2.09 -7.43
CA VAL A 76 0.14 1.96 -6.51
C VAL A 76 0.51 2.49 -5.13
N VAL A 77 -0.39 3.26 -4.52
CA VAL A 77 -0.32 3.65 -3.11
C VAL A 77 -1.41 2.92 -2.32
N ILE A 78 -1.04 2.27 -1.22
CA ILE A 78 -1.97 1.66 -0.26
C ILE A 78 -1.85 2.39 1.07
N ALA A 79 -2.94 3.03 1.51
CA ALA A 79 -3.01 3.68 2.82
C ALA A 79 -3.79 2.84 3.84
N THR A 80 -3.38 2.89 5.11
CA THR A 80 -4.08 2.29 6.25
C THR A 80 -4.06 3.22 7.46
N GLY A 81 -5.13 3.20 8.27
CA GLY A 81 -5.32 4.17 9.35
C GLY A 81 -5.92 5.50 8.88
N GLY A 82 -6.25 6.40 9.82
CA GLY A 82 -6.78 7.75 9.53
C GLY A 82 -8.19 7.84 8.94
N THR A 83 -8.90 6.73 8.75
CA THR A 83 -10.28 6.72 8.19
C THR A 83 -11.36 6.96 9.24
N GLY A 84 -10.98 7.25 10.48
CA GLY A 84 -11.91 7.47 11.58
C GLY A 84 -12.83 8.66 11.29
N VAL A 85 -14.12 8.37 11.12
CA VAL A 85 -15.19 9.37 11.28
C VAL A 85 -15.35 9.69 12.77
N THR A 86 -14.30 10.20 13.39
CA THR A 86 -14.37 10.74 14.75
C THR A 86 -14.36 12.26 14.63
N GLY A 87 -15.55 12.81 14.48
CA GLY A 87 -15.88 14.20 14.79
C GLY A 87 -16.57 14.28 16.15
#